data_AF-A0A936LJX3-F1
#
_entry.id   AF-A0A936LJX3-F1
#
_cell.length_a   1.000
_cell.length_b   1.000
_cell.length_c   1.000
_cell.angle_alpha   90.00
_cell.angle_beta   90.00
_cell.angle_gamma   90.00
#
_symmetry.space_group_name_H-M   'P 1'
#
loop_
_entity.id
_entity.type
_entity.pdbx_description
1 polymer ?
#
loop_
_entity_poly.entity_id
_entity_poly.type
_entity_poly.pdbx_seq_one_letter_code
_entity_poly.pdbx_strand_id
1 'polypeptide(L)'
;MNAALHSTQRSIGAILIDTGRLSAEDAERVLRFQKGKDLRFGDAAIELGILTESDIRYALSYQFDYAYLPTTEDKPVSEELIAAYQPFSHEVEQLRAIRSQLMLRCFYKESGNSALAIIAAGPGEGCSYVAANLAIVFSQLGERTLLIDSNLRTPRQHELFKLENKIGFSSVLAGRSTVEDAIIRIPVFVNLSVLPAGPTPPNPQELLNRPGFDDLLSQAREAFDIVLLDTSGMNAGADATVIAARAGSALLVGRMIETRVSAFRDMAETLTRTGVAVVGSVLNDPPLVEISK
;
A
#
# COMPACT_ATOMS: atom_id res chain seq x y z
N MET A 1 -28.49 7.52 -9.95
CA MET A 1 -28.81 6.86 -11.24
C MET A 1 -27.64 5.95 -11.55
N ASN A 2 -27.89 4.64 -11.50
CA ASN A 2 -26.89 3.57 -11.47
C ASN A 2 -26.06 3.47 -12.75
N ALA A 3 -24.74 3.56 -12.63
CA ALA A 3 -23.77 3.19 -13.67
C ALA A 3 -22.81 2.07 -13.20
N ALA A 4 -23.14 1.36 -12.11
CA ALA A 4 -22.26 0.37 -11.47
C ALA A 4 -22.64 -1.10 -11.77
N LEU A 5 -23.39 -1.36 -12.83
CA LEU A 5 -23.85 -2.71 -13.18
C LEU A 5 -23.65 -2.92 -14.69
N HIS A 6 -22.43 -3.28 -15.15
CA HIS A 6 -22.13 -4.01 -16.42
C HIS A 6 -20.64 -3.94 -16.88
N SER A 7 -19.63 -4.06 -16.00
CA SER A 7 -18.22 -4.15 -16.47
C SER A 7 -17.78 -5.58 -16.84
N THR A 8 -18.38 -6.62 -16.25
CA THR A 8 -17.94 -8.03 -16.40
C THR A 8 -18.26 -8.70 -17.75
N GLN A 9 -18.93 -8.01 -18.67
CA GLN A 9 -19.30 -8.55 -20.01
C GLN A 9 -18.55 -7.92 -21.18
N ARG A 10 -17.71 -6.89 -20.97
CA ARG A 10 -16.99 -6.26 -22.09
C ARG A 10 -15.76 -7.09 -22.47
N SER A 11 -15.59 -7.35 -23.76
CA SER A 11 -14.41 -8.03 -24.28
C SER A 11 -13.18 -7.13 -24.19
N ILE A 12 -12.00 -7.74 -24.03
CA ILE A 12 -10.69 -7.05 -24.00
C ILE A 12 -10.54 -6.11 -25.21
N GLY A 13 -10.94 -6.57 -26.41
CA GLY A 13 -10.87 -5.77 -27.63
C GLY A 13 -11.75 -4.51 -27.57
N ALA A 14 -12.96 -4.60 -27.01
CA ALA A 14 -13.84 -3.43 -26.88
C ALA A 14 -13.27 -2.39 -25.91
N ILE A 15 -12.71 -2.85 -24.78
CA ILE A 15 -12.07 -1.98 -23.78
C ILE A 15 -10.86 -1.25 -24.39
N LEU A 16 -10.03 -1.94 -25.16
CA LEU A 16 -8.85 -1.35 -25.80
C LEU A 16 -9.21 -0.29 -26.85
N ILE A 17 -10.33 -0.48 -27.57
CA ILE A 17 -10.84 0.50 -28.53
C ILE A 17 -11.39 1.72 -27.80
N ASP A 18 -12.27 1.51 -26.80
CA ASP A 18 -12.89 2.59 -26.02
C ASP A 18 -11.85 3.47 -25.31
N THR A 19 -10.72 2.89 -24.91
CA THR A 19 -9.62 3.57 -24.21
C THR A 19 -8.57 4.16 -25.17
N GLY A 20 -8.78 4.05 -26.48
CA GLY A 20 -7.92 4.64 -27.51
C GLY A 20 -6.57 3.92 -27.70
N ARG A 21 -6.39 2.73 -27.13
CA ARG A 21 -5.15 1.94 -27.21
C ARG A 21 -5.10 0.99 -28.41
N LEU A 22 -6.24 0.71 -29.02
CA LEU A 22 -6.35 -0.14 -30.20
C LEU A 22 -7.30 0.50 -31.21
N SER A 23 -6.87 0.64 -32.45
CA SER A 23 -7.75 1.11 -33.53
C SER A 23 -8.74 0.01 -33.95
N ALA A 24 -9.91 0.37 -34.48
CA ALA A 24 -10.87 -0.62 -34.99
C ALA A 24 -10.29 -1.45 -36.16
N GLU A 25 -9.44 -0.83 -36.99
CA GLU A 25 -8.75 -1.49 -38.09
C GLU A 25 -7.72 -2.52 -37.58
N ASP A 26 -6.94 -2.16 -36.56
CA ASP A 26 -5.98 -3.08 -35.95
C ASP A 26 -6.68 -4.21 -35.18
N ALA A 27 -7.82 -3.93 -34.53
CA ALA A 27 -8.63 -4.97 -33.90
C ALA A 27 -9.13 -6.03 -34.92
N GLU A 28 -9.54 -5.61 -36.12
CA GLU A 28 -9.87 -6.54 -37.21
C GLU A 28 -8.66 -7.37 -37.65
N ARG A 29 -7.48 -6.75 -37.75
CA ARG A 29 -6.23 -7.46 -38.09
C ARG A 29 -5.91 -8.53 -37.05
N VAL A 30 -6.04 -8.22 -35.77
CA VAL A 30 -5.87 -9.18 -34.66
C VAL A 30 -6.87 -10.34 -34.79
N LEU A 31 -8.16 -10.06 -35.02
CA LEU A 31 -9.19 -11.11 -35.17
C LEU A 31 -8.94 -12.01 -36.38
N ARG A 32 -8.43 -11.47 -37.49
CA ARG A 32 -8.07 -12.25 -38.68
C ARG A 32 -6.86 -13.14 -38.42
N PHE A 33 -5.84 -12.63 -37.73
CA PHE A 33 -4.66 -13.40 -37.34
C PHE A 33 -5.01 -14.53 -36.36
N GLN A 34 -5.93 -14.24 -35.43
CA GLN A 34 -6.51 -15.22 -34.52
C GLN A 34 -7.24 -16.35 -35.27
N LYS A 35 -7.95 -16.06 -36.37
CA LYS A 35 -8.67 -17.10 -37.13
C LYS A 35 -7.76 -18.13 -37.83
N GLY A 36 -6.43 -17.95 -37.80
CA GLY A 36 -5.46 -18.91 -38.34
C GLY A 36 -4.57 -19.60 -37.31
N LYS A 37 -4.64 -19.21 -36.03
CA LYS A 37 -3.80 -19.73 -34.94
C LYS A 37 -4.67 -19.86 -33.69
N ASP A 38 -4.59 -20.96 -32.96
CA ASP A 38 -5.34 -21.19 -31.72
C ASP A 38 -4.81 -20.31 -30.56
N LEU A 39 -4.87 -19.00 -30.73
CA LEU A 39 -4.36 -17.97 -29.84
C LEU A 39 -5.52 -17.18 -29.24
N ARG A 40 -5.31 -16.67 -28.02
CA ARG A 40 -6.21 -15.69 -27.43
C ARG A 40 -5.98 -14.32 -28.08
N PHE A 41 -6.99 -13.45 -28.06
CA PHE A 41 -6.94 -12.13 -28.70
C PHE A 41 -5.72 -11.30 -28.26
N GLY A 42 -5.39 -11.29 -26.97
CA GLY A 42 -4.22 -10.56 -26.45
C GLY A 42 -2.89 -11.13 -26.96
N ASP A 43 -2.75 -12.46 -26.96
CA ASP A 43 -1.54 -13.15 -27.44
C ASP A 43 -1.32 -12.85 -28.94
N ALA A 44 -2.39 -12.87 -29.75
CA ALA A 44 -2.37 -12.52 -31.16
C ALA A 44 -1.97 -11.05 -31.40
N ALA A 45 -2.44 -10.11 -30.56
CA ALA A 45 -2.12 -8.70 -30.70
C ALA A 45 -0.67 -8.36 -30.34
N ILE A 46 -0.10 -9.06 -29.35
CA ILE A 46 1.32 -8.94 -28.98
C ILE A 46 2.20 -9.52 -30.09
N GLU A 47 1.85 -10.69 -30.64
CA GLU A 47 2.63 -11.31 -31.71
C GLU A 47 2.64 -10.47 -33.00
N LEU A 48 1.57 -9.72 -33.27
CA LEU A 48 1.50 -8.76 -34.37
C LEU A 48 2.26 -7.45 -34.08
N GLY A 49 2.77 -7.24 -32.87
CA GLY A 49 3.43 -6.01 -32.44
C GLY A 49 2.50 -4.80 -32.34
N ILE A 50 1.18 -5.03 -32.30
CA ILE A 50 0.16 -3.97 -32.24
C ILE A 50 -0.02 -3.49 -30.80
N LEU A 51 0.04 -4.42 -29.85
CA LEU A 51 -0.13 -4.15 -28.42
C LEU A 51 1.06 -4.67 -27.62
N THR A 52 1.33 -4.03 -26.49
CA THR A 52 2.27 -4.55 -25.51
C THR A 52 1.56 -5.39 -24.46
N GLU A 53 2.32 -6.16 -23.68
CA GLU A 53 1.75 -6.87 -22.52
C GLU A 53 1.09 -5.90 -21.51
N SER A 54 1.60 -4.67 -21.41
CA SER A 54 1.03 -3.59 -20.58
C SER A 54 -0.38 -3.18 -21.04
N ASP A 55 -0.63 -3.17 -22.35
CA ASP A 55 -1.94 -2.82 -22.90
C ASP A 55 -2.99 -3.90 -22.61
N ILE A 56 -2.60 -5.17 -22.75
CA ILE A 56 -3.47 -6.30 -22.39
C ILE A 56 -3.80 -6.26 -20.89
N ARG A 57 -2.80 -6.02 -20.05
CA ARG A 57 -2.94 -5.90 -18.59
C ARG A 57 -3.87 -4.74 -18.20
N TYR A 58 -3.82 -3.61 -18.89
CA TYR A 58 -4.75 -2.50 -18.69
C TYR A 58 -6.18 -2.84 -19.09
N ALA A 59 -6.38 -3.51 -20.23
CA ALA A 59 -7.72 -3.92 -20.63
C ALA A 59 -8.35 -4.92 -19.64
N LEU A 60 -7.54 -5.86 -19.13
CA LEU A 60 -7.96 -6.78 -18.09
C LEU A 60 -8.35 -6.04 -16.80
N SER A 61 -7.70 -4.92 -16.46
CA SER A 61 -8.03 -4.15 -15.26
C SER A 61 -9.42 -3.54 -15.28
N TYR A 62 -9.86 -3.06 -16.44
CA TYR A 62 -11.24 -2.60 -16.64
C TYR A 62 -12.23 -3.76 -16.66
N GLN A 63 -11.85 -4.89 -17.25
CA GLN A 63 -12.73 -6.06 -17.37
C GLN A 63 -13.08 -6.68 -16.02
N PHE A 64 -12.13 -6.66 -15.09
CA PHE A 64 -12.23 -7.27 -13.77
C PHE A 64 -12.28 -6.26 -12.61
N ASP A 65 -12.44 -4.97 -12.93
CA ASP A 65 -12.67 -3.87 -11.99
C ASP A 65 -11.59 -3.73 -10.88
N TYR A 66 -10.31 -3.76 -11.27
CA TYR A 66 -9.19 -3.45 -10.36
C TYR A 66 -8.40 -2.21 -10.80
N ALA A 67 -8.05 -1.36 -9.82
CA ALA A 67 -7.34 -0.11 -10.03
C ALA A 67 -5.88 -0.37 -10.48
N TYR A 68 -5.63 -0.26 -11.79
CA TYR A 68 -4.30 -0.29 -12.39
C TYR A 68 -3.92 1.10 -12.87
N LEU A 69 -2.82 1.64 -12.36
CA LEU A 69 -2.27 2.89 -12.88
C LEU A 69 -1.39 2.55 -14.08
N PRO A 70 -1.73 3.05 -15.29
CA PRO A 70 -0.82 2.91 -16.41
C PRO A 70 0.47 3.67 -16.10
N THR A 71 1.61 3.13 -16.53
CA THR A 71 2.91 3.80 -16.44
C THR A 71 2.95 4.94 -17.46
N THR A 72 2.29 6.05 -17.17
CA THR A 72 2.31 7.31 -17.96
C THR A 72 3.47 8.21 -17.52
N GLU A 73 3.78 9.26 -18.31
CA GLU A 73 4.82 10.25 -17.96
C GLU A 73 4.48 10.98 -16.64
N ASP A 74 3.21 11.36 -16.45
CA ASP A 74 2.71 11.87 -15.18
C ASP A 74 2.34 10.71 -14.26
N LYS A 75 3.27 10.36 -13.38
CA LYS A 75 3.10 9.33 -12.36
C LYS A 75 2.53 9.96 -11.09
N PRO A 76 1.30 9.63 -10.66
CA PRO A 76 0.70 10.28 -9.49
C PRO A 76 1.29 9.82 -8.16
N VAL A 77 2.01 8.68 -8.14
CA VAL A 77 2.73 8.15 -6.97
C VAL A 77 4.14 7.67 -7.40
N SER A 78 4.98 7.26 -6.45
CA SER A 78 6.32 6.74 -6.72
C SER A 78 6.27 5.36 -7.39
N GLU A 79 7.16 5.11 -8.35
CA GLU A 79 7.29 3.80 -9.04
C GLU A 79 7.70 2.66 -8.12
N GLU A 80 8.22 2.98 -6.94
CA GLU A 80 8.46 1.99 -5.89
C GLU A 80 7.16 1.29 -5.45
N LEU A 81 5.99 1.89 -5.67
CA LEU A 81 4.71 1.28 -5.35
C LEU A 81 4.31 0.27 -6.43
N ILE A 82 4.95 -0.90 -6.43
CA ILE A 82 4.72 -1.98 -7.38
C ILE A 82 3.25 -2.43 -7.42
N ALA A 83 2.52 -2.34 -6.30
CA ALA A 83 1.10 -2.67 -6.26
C ALA A 83 0.24 -1.74 -7.13
N ALA A 84 0.72 -0.53 -7.44
CA ALA A 84 0.07 0.43 -8.31
C ALA A 84 0.37 0.19 -9.80
N TYR A 85 1.64 -0.12 -10.12
CA TYR A 85 2.16 -0.16 -11.49
C TYR A 85 2.41 -1.56 -12.06
N GLN A 86 2.48 -2.58 -11.22
CA GLN A 86 2.80 -3.96 -11.61
C GLN A 86 1.87 -4.98 -10.92
N PRO A 87 0.52 -4.82 -10.98
CA PRO A 87 -0.41 -5.61 -10.18
C PRO A 87 -0.41 -7.11 -10.50
N PHE A 88 0.16 -7.53 -11.64
CA PHE A 88 0.26 -8.95 -12.01
C PHE A 88 1.66 -9.53 -11.79
N SER A 89 2.56 -8.77 -11.15
CA SER A 89 3.87 -9.29 -10.80
C SER A 89 3.75 -10.35 -9.70
N HIS A 90 4.75 -11.22 -9.62
CA HIS A 90 4.80 -12.25 -8.59
C HIS A 90 4.81 -11.63 -7.18
N GLU A 91 5.52 -10.52 -7.02
CA GLU A 91 5.68 -9.75 -5.79
C GLU A 91 4.34 -9.18 -5.32
N VAL A 92 3.52 -8.63 -6.22
CA VAL A 92 2.18 -8.16 -5.86
C VAL A 92 1.25 -9.30 -5.49
N GLU A 93 1.41 -10.48 -6.10
CA GLU A 93 0.65 -11.66 -5.67
C GLU A 93 1.05 -12.14 -4.26
N GLN A 94 2.33 -12.03 -3.89
CA GLN A 94 2.76 -12.25 -2.51
C GLN A 94 2.14 -11.21 -1.55
N LEU A 95 2.06 -9.94 -1.94
CA LEU A 95 1.38 -8.91 -1.15
C LEU A 95 -0.11 -9.21 -0.97
N ARG A 96 -0.81 -9.73 -1.99
CA ARG A 96 -2.21 -10.18 -1.87
C ARG A 96 -2.35 -11.40 -0.98
N ALA A 97 -1.39 -12.33 -1.00
CA ALA A 97 -1.35 -13.46 -0.08
C ALA A 97 -1.19 -13.00 1.36
N ILE A 98 -0.25 -12.07 1.63
CA ILE A 98 -0.06 -11.45 2.95
C ILE A 98 -1.34 -10.74 3.40
N ARG A 99 -1.93 -9.90 2.54
CA ARG A 99 -3.22 -9.22 2.81
C ARG A 99 -4.31 -10.22 3.23
N SER A 100 -4.47 -11.32 2.49
CA SER A 100 -5.48 -12.35 2.82
C SER A 100 -5.20 -13.01 4.18
N GLN A 101 -3.94 -13.28 4.51
CA GLN A 101 -3.57 -13.82 5.83
C GLN A 101 -3.82 -12.81 6.96
N LEU A 102 -3.55 -11.53 6.73
CA LEU A 102 -3.81 -10.45 7.67
C LEU A 102 -5.31 -10.25 7.91
N MET A 103 -6.14 -10.34 6.86
CA MET A 103 -7.60 -10.29 7.01
C MET A 103 -8.13 -11.40 7.93
N LEU A 104 -7.57 -12.61 7.82
CA LEU A 104 -8.00 -13.75 8.63
C LEU A 104 -7.51 -13.68 10.09
N ARG A 105 -6.33 -13.10 10.34
CA ARG A 105 -5.69 -13.12 11.66
C ARG A 105 -5.90 -11.84 12.47
N CYS A 106 -5.89 -10.70 11.80
CA CYS A 106 -5.84 -9.38 12.44
C CYS A 106 -7.17 -8.64 12.31
N PHE A 107 -7.73 -8.59 11.10
CA PHE A 107 -8.89 -7.74 10.79
C PHE A 107 -10.24 -8.49 10.76
N TYR A 108 -10.32 -9.68 11.37
CA TYR A 108 -11.58 -10.43 11.44
C TYR A 108 -12.56 -9.78 12.44
N LYS A 109 -13.80 -9.54 11.99
CA LYS A 109 -14.79 -8.63 12.61
C LYS A 109 -15.12 -8.83 14.10
N GLU A 110 -14.85 -10.01 14.67
CA GLU A 110 -15.12 -10.28 16.09
C GLU A 110 -14.03 -9.73 17.03
N SER A 111 -12.84 -9.44 16.51
CA SER A 111 -11.68 -8.97 17.30
C SER A 111 -11.60 -7.44 17.47
N GLY A 112 -12.56 -6.69 16.90
CA GLY A 112 -12.56 -5.22 16.84
C GLY A 112 -11.65 -4.66 15.74
N ASN A 113 -11.90 -3.41 15.35
CA ASN A 113 -11.14 -2.70 14.31
C ASN A 113 -9.68 -2.51 14.76
N SER A 114 -8.79 -3.42 14.35
CA SER A 114 -7.39 -3.41 14.78
C SER A 114 -6.58 -2.43 13.96
N ALA A 115 -5.70 -1.66 14.60
CA ALA A 115 -4.62 -1.00 13.89
C ALA A 115 -3.41 -1.95 13.84
N LEU A 116 -2.68 -1.96 12.73
CA LEU A 116 -1.53 -2.83 12.53
C LEU A 116 -0.26 -2.00 12.33
N ALA A 117 0.70 -2.12 13.25
CA ALA A 117 2.01 -1.52 13.09
C ALA A 117 2.90 -2.36 12.16
N ILE A 118 3.57 -1.72 11.21
CA ILE A 118 4.56 -2.34 10.34
C ILE A 118 5.93 -1.93 10.86
N ILE A 119 6.70 -2.89 11.39
CA ILE A 119 7.88 -2.62 12.20
C ILE A 119 9.09 -3.47 11.80
N ALA A 120 10.26 -2.85 11.88
CA ALA A 120 11.55 -3.42 11.51
C ALA A 120 12.58 -3.22 12.62
N ALA A 121 13.63 -4.04 12.62
CA ALA A 121 14.70 -3.93 13.62
C ALA A 121 15.55 -2.67 13.37
N GLY A 122 15.76 -2.32 12.11
CA GLY A 122 16.58 -1.19 11.68
C GLY A 122 15.93 -0.29 10.62
N PRO A 123 16.49 0.91 10.37
CA PRO A 123 16.10 1.75 9.25
C PRO A 123 16.47 1.08 7.93
N GLY A 124 15.71 1.36 6.86
CA GLY A 124 16.02 0.84 5.53
C GLY A 124 15.66 -0.63 5.29
N GLU A 125 15.04 -1.30 6.26
CA GLU A 125 14.58 -2.69 6.10
C GLU A 125 13.28 -2.82 5.28
N GLY A 126 12.67 -1.69 4.92
CA GLY A 126 11.55 -1.63 3.97
C GLY A 126 10.16 -1.54 4.60
N CYS A 127 10.03 -1.15 5.88
CA CYS A 127 8.72 -0.90 6.51
C CYS A 127 7.81 0.00 5.68
N SER A 128 8.29 1.19 5.30
CA SER A 128 7.48 2.14 4.53
C SER A 128 7.02 1.58 3.19
N TYR A 129 7.88 0.82 2.51
CA TYR A 129 7.58 0.15 1.25
C TYR A 129 6.51 -0.93 1.42
N VAL A 130 6.65 -1.79 2.43
CA VAL A 130 5.70 -2.86 2.73
C VAL A 130 4.36 -2.26 3.16
N ALA A 131 4.37 -1.24 4.04
CA ALA A 131 3.17 -0.56 4.51
C ALA A 131 2.39 0.10 3.37
N ALA A 132 3.06 0.82 2.48
CA ALA A 132 2.44 1.49 1.33
C ALA A 132 1.82 0.49 0.34
N ASN A 133 2.56 -0.55 -0.03
CA ASN A 133 2.07 -1.55 -0.96
C ASN A 133 0.94 -2.39 -0.34
N LEU A 134 1.00 -2.72 0.96
CA LEU A 134 -0.11 -3.34 1.67
C LEU A 134 -1.35 -2.46 1.64
N ALA A 135 -1.21 -1.15 1.94
CA ALA A 135 -2.32 -0.21 1.91
C ALA A 135 -3.00 -0.16 0.53
N ILE A 136 -2.22 -0.19 -0.55
CA ILE A 136 -2.75 -0.27 -1.92
C ILE A 136 -3.55 -1.56 -2.12
N VAL A 137 -2.99 -2.73 -1.79
CA VAL A 137 -3.71 -4.00 -2.05
C VAL A 137 -4.94 -4.17 -1.15
N PHE A 138 -4.98 -3.59 0.05
CA PHE A 138 -6.22 -3.52 0.85
C PHE A 138 -7.25 -2.60 0.18
N SER A 139 -6.85 -1.41 -0.27
CA SER A 139 -7.76 -0.49 -0.96
C SER A 139 -8.33 -1.06 -2.28
N GLN A 140 -7.54 -1.87 -3.00
CA GLN A 140 -7.96 -2.59 -4.21
C GLN A 140 -8.97 -3.70 -3.91
N LEU A 141 -9.03 -4.20 -2.68
CA LEU A 141 -10.08 -5.12 -2.22
C LEU A 141 -11.41 -4.39 -1.93
N GLY A 142 -11.40 -3.06 -1.94
CA GLY A 142 -12.55 -2.22 -1.59
C GLY A 142 -12.60 -1.81 -0.12
N GLU A 143 -11.62 -2.20 0.70
CA GLU A 143 -11.59 -1.83 2.12
C GLU A 143 -11.26 -0.35 2.31
N ARG A 144 -11.96 0.35 3.21
CA ARG A 144 -11.59 1.72 3.61
C ARG A 144 -10.27 1.65 4.37
N THR A 145 -9.19 2.05 3.70
CA THR A 145 -7.83 1.87 4.19
C THR A 145 -7.20 3.22 4.51
N LEU A 146 -6.69 3.35 5.74
CA LEU A 146 -5.86 4.46 6.17
C LEU A 146 -4.44 3.98 6.42
N LEU A 147 -3.47 4.62 5.76
CA LEU A 147 -2.05 4.49 6.07
C LEU A 147 -1.57 5.73 6.83
N ILE A 148 -1.03 5.52 8.02
CA ILE A 148 -0.48 6.59 8.86
C ILE A 148 1.05 6.48 8.84
N ASP A 149 1.73 7.52 8.39
CA ASP A 149 3.18 7.65 8.54
C ASP A 149 3.49 8.10 9.97
N SER A 150 3.67 7.12 10.85
CA SER A 150 4.05 7.36 12.25
C SER A 150 5.56 7.38 12.46
N ASN A 151 6.36 7.35 11.38
CA ASN A 151 7.80 7.53 11.45
C ASN A 151 8.16 9.02 11.55
N LEU A 152 8.14 9.55 12.77
CA LEU A 152 8.48 10.94 13.07
C LEU A 152 9.98 11.27 13.01
N ARG A 153 10.84 10.33 12.56
CA ARG A 153 12.29 10.53 12.44
C ARG A 153 12.73 10.65 11.00
N THR A 154 12.30 9.72 10.15
CA THR A 154 12.63 9.65 8.73
C THR A 154 11.37 9.32 7.92
N PRO A 155 10.38 10.22 7.89
CA PRO A 155 9.10 9.97 7.24
C PRO A 155 9.28 9.82 5.73
N ARG A 156 8.47 8.95 5.11
CA ARG A 156 8.67 8.58 3.69
C ARG A 156 7.38 8.40 2.91
N GLN A 157 6.23 8.26 3.57
CA GLN A 157 4.97 8.02 2.85
C GLN A 157 4.59 9.20 1.96
N HIS A 158 4.91 10.43 2.37
CA HIS A 158 4.69 11.61 1.54
C HIS A 158 5.50 11.59 0.24
N GLU A 159 6.71 11.02 0.24
CA GLU A 159 7.51 10.83 -0.99
C GLU A 159 6.90 9.73 -1.87
N LEU A 160 6.51 8.61 -1.26
CA LEU A 160 5.91 7.47 -1.96
C LEU A 160 4.57 7.84 -2.63
N PHE A 161 3.75 8.65 -1.98
CA PHE A 161 2.44 9.07 -2.48
C PHE A 161 2.44 10.47 -3.11
N LYS A 162 3.61 11.12 -3.25
CA LYS A 162 3.78 12.47 -3.81
C LYS A 162 2.88 13.54 -3.16
N LEU A 163 2.88 13.57 -1.83
CA LEU A 163 2.06 14.45 -1.01
C LEU A 163 2.86 15.61 -0.42
N GLU A 164 2.18 16.71 -0.10
CA GLU A 164 2.74 17.71 0.81
C GLU A 164 2.82 17.14 2.24
N ASN A 165 3.92 17.45 2.95
CA ASN A 165 4.17 16.98 4.31
C ASN A 165 4.18 18.13 5.35
N LYS A 166 3.40 19.19 5.11
CA LYS A 166 3.35 20.38 5.99
C LYS A 166 2.43 20.18 7.21
N ILE A 167 1.41 19.35 7.06
CA ILE A 167 0.43 18.98 8.08
C ILE A 167 0.34 17.46 8.04
N GLY A 168 0.25 16.82 9.21
CA GLY A 168 0.22 15.37 9.30
C GLY A 168 0.17 14.90 10.74
N PHE A 169 0.55 13.64 10.96
CA PHE A 169 0.52 12.95 12.25
C PHE A 169 1.10 13.79 13.40
N SER A 170 2.31 14.35 13.23
CA SER A 170 2.95 15.20 14.25
C SER A 170 2.15 16.46 14.58
N SER A 171 1.47 17.05 13.59
CA SER A 171 0.66 18.25 13.75
C SER A 171 -0.61 17.93 14.52
N VAL A 172 -1.22 16.78 14.26
CA VAL A 172 -2.39 16.29 14.99
C VAL A 172 -2.03 15.98 16.44
N LEU A 173 -0.93 15.25 16.69
CA LEU A 173 -0.45 14.96 18.06
C LEU A 173 -0.08 16.22 18.84
N ALA A 174 0.36 17.27 18.13
CA ALA A 174 0.64 18.57 18.72
C ALA A 174 -0.62 19.42 18.98
N GLY A 175 -1.81 18.99 18.54
CA GLY A 175 -3.06 19.74 18.63
C GLY A 175 -3.13 20.95 17.70
N ARG A 176 -2.35 20.95 16.61
CA ARG A 176 -2.26 22.06 15.64
C ARG A 176 -3.16 21.87 14.42
N SER A 177 -3.72 20.68 14.24
CA SER A 177 -4.63 20.33 13.15
C SER A 177 -5.55 19.20 13.61
N THR A 178 -6.71 19.06 12.95
CA THR A 178 -7.65 17.96 13.19
C THR A 178 -7.23 16.71 12.44
N VAL A 179 -7.79 15.55 12.80
CA VAL A 179 -7.52 14.29 12.09
C VAL A 179 -8.05 14.39 10.66
N GLU A 180 -9.24 14.96 10.48
CA GLU A 180 -9.92 15.10 9.21
C GLU A 180 -9.16 16.00 8.23
N ASP A 181 -8.63 17.13 8.71
CA ASP A 181 -7.85 18.06 7.88
C ASP A 181 -6.49 17.49 7.45
N ALA A 182 -5.93 16.58 8.25
CA ALA A 182 -4.61 16.02 8.02
C ALA A 182 -4.62 14.75 7.14
N ILE A 183 -5.77 14.08 7.02
CA ILE A 183 -5.92 12.88 6.18
C ILE A 183 -6.13 13.29 4.72
N ILE A 184 -5.29 12.75 3.84
CA ILE A 184 -5.34 13.02 2.41
C ILE A 184 -5.85 11.79 1.66
N ARG A 185 -6.97 11.91 0.95
CA ARG A 185 -7.45 10.86 0.05
C ARG A 185 -6.54 10.77 -1.16
N ILE A 186 -6.17 9.55 -1.58
CA ILE A 186 -5.38 9.32 -2.79
C ILE A 186 -6.34 9.02 -3.95
N PRO A 187 -6.60 9.97 -4.88
CA PRO A 187 -7.71 9.85 -5.83
C PRO A 187 -7.59 8.67 -6.80
N VAL A 188 -6.36 8.21 -7.02
CA VAL A 188 -6.03 7.16 -7.97
C VAL A 188 -6.41 5.77 -7.47
N PHE A 189 -6.68 5.63 -6.16
CA PHE A 189 -7.12 4.39 -5.52
C PHE A 189 -8.52 4.59 -4.95
N VAL A 190 -9.35 3.55 -5.00
CA VAL A 190 -10.78 3.63 -4.67
C VAL A 190 -10.99 4.12 -3.23
N ASN A 191 -10.37 3.41 -2.27
CA ASN A 191 -10.61 3.56 -0.83
C ASN A 191 -9.30 3.69 -0.03
N LEU A 192 -8.31 4.42 -0.56
CA LEU A 192 -7.05 4.70 0.15
C LEU A 192 -6.97 6.15 0.62
N SER A 193 -6.65 6.33 1.89
CA SER A 193 -6.25 7.61 2.46
C SER A 193 -4.91 7.48 3.16
N VAL A 194 -4.14 8.57 3.18
CA VAL A 194 -2.83 8.64 3.82
C VAL A 194 -2.82 9.81 4.79
N LEU A 195 -2.38 9.56 6.02
CA LEU A 195 -1.98 10.58 6.97
C LEU A 195 -0.45 10.68 6.92
N PRO A 196 0.12 11.68 6.23
CA PRO A 196 1.58 11.86 6.22
C PRO A 196 2.08 12.21 7.61
N ALA A 197 3.39 12.13 7.85
CA ALA A 197 3.96 12.34 9.19
C ALA A 197 3.83 13.79 9.68
N GLY A 198 3.76 14.74 8.76
CA GLY A 198 3.90 16.17 9.03
C GLY A 198 5.36 16.57 9.29
N PRO A 199 5.58 17.80 9.80
CA PRO A 199 6.91 18.29 10.11
C PRO A 199 7.58 17.42 11.18
N THR A 200 8.86 17.07 10.97
CA THR A 200 9.67 16.32 11.93
C THR A 200 9.79 17.09 13.25
N PRO A 201 9.24 16.58 14.36
CA PRO A 201 9.31 17.28 15.64
C PRO A 201 10.69 17.10 16.31
N PRO A 202 11.13 18.04 17.14
CA PRO A 202 12.38 17.89 17.91
C PRO A 202 12.25 16.83 19.02
N ASN A 203 11.03 16.44 19.38
CA ASN A 203 10.69 15.61 20.53
C ASN A 203 9.61 14.55 20.19
N PRO A 204 9.91 13.55 19.33
CA PRO A 204 8.93 12.56 18.87
C PRO A 204 8.28 11.75 20.00
N GLN A 205 9.07 11.33 21.00
CA GLN A 205 8.56 10.47 22.08
C GLN A 205 7.55 11.17 22.97
N GLU A 206 7.78 12.44 23.27
CA GLU A 206 6.89 13.26 24.08
C GLU A 206 5.56 13.48 23.37
N LEU A 207 5.56 13.60 22.03
CA LEU A 207 4.33 13.68 21.24
C LEU A 207 3.59 12.34 21.20
N LEU A 208 4.30 11.24 20.97
CA LEU A 208 3.72 9.90 20.93
C LEU A 208 3.09 9.49 22.26
N ASN A 209 3.55 10.05 23.39
CA ASN A 209 2.99 9.76 24.71
C ASN A 209 1.76 10.59 25.08
N ARG A 210 1.31 11.52 24.22
CA ARG A 210 0.13 12.35 24.49
C ARG A 210 -1.17 11.55 24.35
N PRO A 211 -2.26 11.99 25.01
CA PRO A 211 -3.59 11.39 24.84
C PRO A 211 -4.10 11.45 23.41
N GLY A 212 -3.75 12.51 22.66
CA GLY A 212 -4.26 12.73 21.31
C GLY A 212 -3.92 11.63 20.29
N PHE A 213 -2.94 10.76 20.56
CA PHE A 213 -2.69 9.61 19.69
C PHE A 213 -3.74 8.50 19.90
N ASP A 214 -4.23 8.29 21.13
CA ASP A 214 -5.28 7.30 21.38
C ASP A 214 -6.63 7.78 20.80
N ASP A 215 -6.89 9.10 20.87
CA ASP A 215 -8.04 9.73 20.24
C ASP A 215 -7.99 9.59 18.71
N LEU A 216 -6.82 9.84 18.10
CA LEU A 216 -6.59 9.67 16.67
C LEU A 216 -6.84 8.23 16.24
N LEU A 217 -6.29 7.24 16.95
CA LEU A 217 -6.50 5.83 16.61
C LEU A 217 -7.95 5.41 16.77
N SER A 218 -8.67 5.96 17.76
CA SER A 218 -10.10 5.68 17.95
C SER A 218 -10.92 6.21 16.78
N GLN A 219 -10.71 7.47 16.37
CA GLN A 219 -11.36 8.06 15.21
C GLN A 219 -11.02 7.31 13.91
N ALA A 220 -9.75 6.95 13.71
CA ALA A 220 -9.30 6.18 12.56
C ALA A 220 -9.98 4.80 12.49
N ARG A 221 -10.07 4.09 13.62
CA ARG A 221 -10.74 2.78 13.71
C ARG A 221 -12.24 2.88 13.45
N GLU A 222 -12.89 4.00 13.72
CA GLU A 222 -14.31 4.19 13.40
C GLU A 222 -14.52 4.49 11.90
N ALA A 223 -13.64 5.29 11.31
CA ALA A 223 -13.77 5.75 9.93
C ALA A 223 -13.27 4.75 8.87
N PHE A 224 -12.33 3.87 9.24
CA PHE A 224 -11.64 2.97 8.31
C PHE A 224 -11.75 1.51 8.76
N ASP A 225 -11.85 0.61 7.78
CA ASP A 225 -11.86 -0.83 8.00
C ASP A 225 -10.44 -1.35 8.30
N ILE A 226 -9.44 -0.72 7.67
CA ILE A 226 -8.02 -1.08 7.80
C ILE A 226 -7.22 0.16 8.20
N VAL A 227 -6.48 0.08 9.31
CA VAL A 227 -5.55 1.13 9.76
C VAL A 227 -4.15 0.54 9.85
N LEU A 228 -3.24 1.03 9.00
CA LEU A 228 -1.83 0.64 8.96
C LEU A 228 -0.95 1.77 9.50
N LEU A 229 0.00 1.44 10.37
CA LEU A 229 0.95 2.39 10.95
C LEU A 229 2.36 2.06 10.45
N ASP A 230 2.94 2.93 9.64
CA ASP A 230 4.36 2.84 9.25
C ASP A 230 5.24 3.40 10.37
N THR A 231 6.26 2.66 10.79
CA THR A 231 7.08 3.00 11.96
C THR A 231 8.55 3.19 11.61
N SER A 232 9.29 3.89 12.47
CA SER A 232 10.76 3.90 12.41
C SER A 232 11.34 2.53 12.78
N GLY A 233 12.62 2.28 12.48
CA GLY A 233 13.31 1.10 13.00
C GLY A 233 13.40 1.11 14.53
N MET A 234 13.29 -0.06 15.18
CA MET A 234 13.35 -0.17 16.64
C MET A 234 14.69 0.27 17.25
N ASN A 235 15.79 0.20 16.49
CA ASN A 235 17.08 0.67 16.95
C ASN A 235 17.21 2.21 16.99
N ALA A 236 16.29 2.96 16.37
CA ALA A 236 16.32 4.43 16.34
C ALA A 236 15.74 5.07 17.61
N GLY A 237 15.04 4.29 18.43
CA GLY A 237 14.41 4.73 19.68
C GLY A 237 13.21 3.88 20.06
N ALA A 238 12.55 4.24 21.17
CA ALA A 238 11.37 3.52 21.67
C ALA A 238 10.08 3.81 20.88
N ASP A 239 10.13 4.75 19.93
CA ASP A 239 9.00 5.28 19.17
C ASP A 239 8.19 4.16 18.53
N ALA A 240 8.86 3.24 17.82
CA ALA A 240 8.24 2.12 17.12
C ALA A 240 7.53 1.16 18.09
N THR A 241 8.12 0.90 19.26
CA THR A 241 7.50 0.08 20.32
C THR A 241 6.26 0.75 20.90
N VAL A 242 6.30 2.06 21.15
CA VAL A 242 5.15 2.81 21.66
C VAL A 242 4.01 2.81 20.65
N ILE A 243 4.32 3.02 19.37
CA ILE A 243 3.34 2.96 18.28
C ILE A 243 2.72 1.56 18.19
N ALA A 244 3.54 0.51 18.20
CA ALA A 244 3.07 -0.86 18.15
C ALA A 244 2.20 -1.24 19.37
N ALA A 245 2.56 -0.78 20.56
CA ALA A 245 1.78 -0.98 21.78
C ALA A 245 0.37 -0.35 21.68
N ARG A 246 0.26 0.87 21.14
CA ARG A 246 -1.04 1.54 20.93
C ARG A 246 -1.84 0.95 19.76
N ALA A 247 -1.15 0.46 18.74
CA ALA A 247 -1.77 -0.30 17.67
C ALA A 247 -2.42 -1.59 18.20
N GLY A 248 -1.74 -2.25 19.14
CA GLY A 248 -2.11 -3.52 19.75
C GLY A 248 -1.60 -4.74 18.96
N SER A 249 -1.24 -4.55 17.69
CA SER A 249 -0.74 -5.61 16.82
C SER A 249 0.41 -5.12 15.93
N ALA A 250 1.30 -6.03 15.55
CA ALA A 250 2.44 -5.71 14.69
C ALA A 250 2.75 -6.81 13.67
N LEU A 251 3.11 -6.38 12.46
CA LEU A 251 3.73 -7.19 11.41
C LEU A 251 5.22 -6.86 11.38
N LEU A 252 6.06 -7.88 11.55
CA LEU A 252 7.51 -7.71 11.55
C LEU A 252 8.06 -7.75 10.13
N VAL A 253 8.93 -6.82 9.78
CA VAL A 253 9.64 -6.78 8.50
C VAL A 253 11.11 -7.04 8.75
N GLY A 254 11.69 -7.96 7.98
CA GLY A 254 13.13 -8.16 7.90
C GLY A 254 13.57 -8.02 6.46
N ARG A 255 14.77 -7.48 6.24
CA ARG A 255 15.38 -7.37 4.92
C ARG A 255 16.29 -8.56 4.64
N MET A 256 16.14 -9.16 3.46
CA MET A 256 16.95 -10.28 3.01
C MET A 256 18.43 -9.89 3.03
N ILE A 257 19.28 -10.80 3.52
CA ILE A 257 20.76 -10.66 3.63
C ILE A 257 21.24 -9.56 4.59
N GLU A 258 20.42 -8.56 4.92
CA GLU A 258 20.76 -7.43 5.79
C GLU A 258 20.34 -7.63 7.24
N THR A 259 19.10 -8.06 7.48
CA THR A 259 18.58 -8.17 8.85
C THR A 259 19.17 -9.38 9.55
N ARG A 260 19.93 -9.12 10.62
CA ARG A 260 20.49 -10.18 11.46
C ARG A 260 19.39 -10.93 12.20
N VAL A 261 19.44 -12.26 12.18
CA VAL A 261 18.50 -13.14 12.90
C VAL A 261 18.38 -12.79 14.39
N SER A 262 19.50 -12.45 15.03
CA SER A 262 19.48 -12.02 16.44
C SER A 262 18.68 -10.73 16.64
N ALA A 263 18.90 -9.72 15.81
CA ALA A 263 18.17 -8.45 15.91
C ALA A 263 16.67 -8.64 15.63
N PHE A 264 16.31 -9.49 14.67
CA PHE A 264 14.92 -9.82 14.37
C PHE A 264 14.23 -10.53 15.55
N ARG A 265 14.92 -11.48 16.17
CA ARG A 265 14.44 -12.19 17.38
C ARG A 265 14.27 -11.24 18.55
N ASP A 266 15.27 -10.39 18.82
CA ASP A 266 15.24 -9.43 19.93
C ASP A 266 14.07 -8.42 19.77
N MET A 267 13.78 -8.00 18.53
CA MET A 267 12.59 -7.22 18.19
C MET A 267 11.29 -7.97 18.52
N ALA A 268 11.16 -9.22 18.04
CA ALA A 268 9.96 -10.02 18.28
C ALA A 268 9.69 -10.26 19.77
N GLU A 269 10.75 -10.60 20.53
CA GLU A 269 10.67 -10.80 21.98
C GLU A 269 10.30 -9.51 22.72
N THR A 270 10.88 -8.37 22.31
CA THR A 270 10.58 -7.07 22.91
C THR A 270 9.12 -6.68 22.72
N LEU A 271 8.58 -6.81 21.51
CA LEU A 271 7.18 -6.49 21.21
C LEU A 271 6.21 -7.39 21.96
N THR A 272 6.50 -8.70 21.99
CA THR A 272 5.70 -9.67 22.74
C THR A 272 5.68 -9.34 24.24
N ARG A 273 6.84 -8.95 24.82
CA ARG A 273 6.93 -8.54 26.23
C ARG A 273 6.15 -7.25 26.54
N THR A 274 5.95 -6.39 25.55
CA THR A 274 5.11 -5.18 25.66
C THR A 274 3.62 -5.43 25.44
N GLY A 275 3.19 -6.69 25.26
CA GLY A 275 1.79 -7.05 25.06
C GLY A 275 1.28 -6.83 23.63
N VAL A 276 2.18 -6.57 22.67
CA VAL A 276 1.83 -6.43 21.25
C VAL A 276 1.59 -7.82 20.65
N ALA A 277 0.46 -7.99 19.96
CA ALA A 277 0.18 -9.20 19.21
C ALA A 277 1.00 -9.22 17.90
N VAL A 278 2.03 -10.06 17.84
CA VAL A 278 2.81 -10.27 16.61
C VAL A 278 2.02 -11.19 15.68
N VAL A 279 1.46 -10.62 14.60
CA VAL A 279 0.55 -11.35 13.69
C VAL A 279 1.27 -12.19 12.64
N GLY A 280 2.55 -11.89 12.41
CA GLY A 280 3.42 -12.58 11.48
C GLY A 280 4.68 -11.79 11.15
N SER A 281 5.38 -12.25 10.13
CA SER A 281 6.58 -11.62 9.60
C SER A 281 6.62 -11.63 8.07
N VAL A 282 7.34 -10.66 7.51
CA VAL A 282 7.64 -10.54 6.07
C VAL A 282 9.15 -10.45 5.91
N LEU A 283 9.72 -11.31 5.07
CA LEU A 283 11.07 -11.16 4.57
C LEU A 283 11.00 -10.40 3.24
N ASN A 284 11.58 -9.21 3.21
CA ASN A 284 11.51 -8.28 2.09
C ASN A 284 12.89 -8.13 1.45
N ASP A 285 12.94 -7.91 0.14
CA ASP A 285 14.16 -7.47 -0.55
C ASP A 285 13.78 -6.34 -1.52
N PRO A 286 13.54 -5.13 -1.00
CA PRO A 286 13.05 -4.03 -1.81
C PRO A 286 14.19 -3.54 -2.72
N PRO A 287 13.87 -3.04 -3.93
CA PRO A 287 14.88 -2.45 -4.81
C PRO A 287 15.74 -1.43 -4.04
N LEU A 288 17.04 -1.41 -4.30
CA LEU A 288 17.97 -0.46 -3.68
C LEU A 288 17.54 0.96 -4.09
N VAL A 289 16.98 1.71 -3.14
CA VAL A 289 16.76 3.15 -3.31
C VAL A 289 17.84 3.85 -2.51
N GLU A 290 18.67 4.64 -3.18
CA GLU A 290 19.63 5.51 -2.51
C GLU A 290 18.86 6.49 -1.62
N ILE A 291 18.93 6.28 -0.30
CA ILE A 291 18.47 7.29 0.65
C ILE A 291 19.45 8.45 0.55
N SER A 292 19.03 9.54 -0.08
CA SER A 292 19.82 10.77 -0.11
C SER A 292 20.00 11.25 1.34
N LYS A 293 21.26 11.34 1.78
CA LYS A 293 21.65 11.84 3.10
C LYS A 293 21.45 13.35 3.23
#